data_AF-A0A124F7M5-F1
#
_entry.id   AF-A0A124F7M5-F1
#
_cell.length_a   1.000
_cell.length_b   1.000
_cell.length_c   1.000
_cell.angle_alpha   90.00
_cell.angle_beta   90.00
_cell.angle_gamma   90.00
#
_symmetry.space_group_name_H-M   'P 1'
#
loop_
_entity.id
_entity.type
_entity.pdbx_description
1 polymer ?
#
loop_
_entity_poly.entity_id
_entity_poly.type
_entity_poly.pdbx_seq_one_letter_code
_entity_poly.pdbx_strand_id
1 'polypeptide(L)' 'MTRQNAYTREDLLACSRGELFGPGNAQLPAPN' A
#
# COMPACT_ATOMS: atom_id res chain seq x y z
N MET A 1 -9.26 6.52 -11.81
CA MET A 1 -8.69 6.35 -10.46
C MET A 1 -9.25 7.41 -9.54
N THR A 2 -10.23 7.04 -8.73
CA THR A 2 -10.69 7.86 -7.59
C THR A 2 -9.50 8.03 -6.65
N ARG A 3 -9.04 9.28 -6.46
CA ARG A 3 -7.93 9.57 -5.54
C ARG A 3 -8.43 9.40 -4.11
N GLN A 4 -8.03 8.32 -3.46
CA GLN A 4 -8.28 8.11 -2.04
C GLN A 4 -7.30 8.99 -1.26
N ASN A 5 -7.83 9.94 -0.49
CA ASN A 5 -7.03 10.89 0.30
C ASN A 5 -6.76 10.39 1.74
N ALA A 6 -7.31 9.23 2.10
CA ALA A 6 -7.11 8.58 3.39
C ALA A 6 -7.00 7.06 3.20
N TYR A 7 -6.03 6.45 3.86
CA TYR A 7 -5.76 5.02 3.84
C TYR A 7 -5.80 4.50 5.27
N THR A 8 -6.41 3.34 5.46
CA THR A 8 -6.41 2.66 6.75
C THR A 8 -5.06 1.99 7.01
N ARG A 9 -4.80 1.56 8.24
CA ARG A 9 -3.56 0.84 8.57
C ARG A 9 -3.46 -0.48 7.79
N GLU A 10 -4.58 -1.17 7.60
CA GLU A 10 -4.66 -2.34 6.72
C GLU A 10 -4.26 -2.03 5.27
N ASP A 11 -4.68 -0.89 4.71
CA ASP A 11 -4.30 -0.49 3.35
C ASP A 11 -2.80 -0.22 3.22
N LEU A 12 -2.19 0.40 4.25
CA LEU A 12 -0.74 0.62 4.30
C LEU A 12 0.03 -0.71 4.42
N LEU A 13 -0.52 -1.69 5.14
CA LEU A 13 0.06 -3.03 5.21
C LEU A 13 -0.11 -3.80 3.88
N ALA A 14 -1.22 -3.62 3.16
CA ALA A 14 -1.39 -4.18 1.82
C ALA A 14 -0.42 -3.53 0.83
N CYS A 15 -0.14 -2.25 0.99
CA CYS A 15 0.90 -1.55 0.23
C CYS A 15 2.29 -2.10 0.50
N SER A 16 2.65 -2.37 1.76
CA SER A 16 3.96 -2.94 2.08
C SER A 16 4.14 -4.37 1.56
N ARG A 17 3.04 -5.11 1.36
CA ARG A 17 3.05 -6.42 0.69
C ARG A 17 3.07 -6.35 -0.84
N GLY A 18 2.91 -5.15 -1.44
CA GLY A 18 2.83 -4.98 -2.88
C GLY A 18 1.47 -5.26 -3.50
N GLU A 19 0.44 -5.45 -2.68
CA GLU A 19 -0.91 -5.75 -3.14
C GLU A 19 -1.66 -4.47 -3.54
N LEU A 20 -1.34 -3.33 -2.93
CA LEU A 20 -2.05 -2.06 -3.19
C LEU A 20 -1.69 -1.44 -4.55
N PHE A 21 -0.40 -1.47 -4.92
CA PHE A 21 0.08 -0.89 -6.18
C PHE A 21 0.43 -1.95 -7.23
N GLY A 22 0.45 -3.23 -6.86
CA GLY A 22 0.82 -4.34 -7.74
C GLY A 22 2.31 -4.68 -7.72
N PRO A 23 2.69 -5.87 -8.22
CA PRO A 23 4.07 -6.33 -8.22
C PRO A 23 4.96 -5.46 -9.11
N GLY A 24 6.09 -4.98 -8.57
CA GLY A 24 7.04 -4.11 -9.27
C GLY A 24 6.76 -2.61 -9.17
N ASN A 25 5.67 -2.21 -8.51
CA ASN A 25 5.37 -0.81 -8.21
C ASN A 25 5.80 -0.42 -6.78
N ALA A 26 5.66 0.85 -6.41
CA ALA A 26 6.07 1.36 -5.11
C ALA A 26 5.50 0.54 -3.95
N GLN A 27 6.36 0.02 -3.07
CA GLN A 27 6.00 -0.67 -1.83
C GLN A 27 6.43 0.17 -0.64
N LEU A 28 5.59 0.23 0.40
CA LEU A 28 6.00 0.76 1.70
C LEU A 28 6.92 -0.25 2.42
N PRO A 29 7.87 0.21 3.26
CA PRO A 29 8.64 -0.70 4.10
C PRO A 29 7.72 -1.42 5.10
N ALA A 30 7.94 -2.72 5.28
CA ALA A 30 7.24 -3.49 6.31
C ALA A 30 7.72 -3.06 7.72
N PRO A 31 6.83 -3.09 8.72
CA PRO A 31 7.25 -2.89 10.10
C PRO A 31 8.17 -4.05 10.55
N ASN A 32 9.25 -3.71 11.28
CA ASN A 32 10.13 -4.67 11.96
C ASN A 32 9.41 -5.40 13.10
#